data_AF-A0A1Q9LSA8-F1
#
_entry.id   AF-A0A1Q9LSA8-F1
#
_cell.length_a   1.000
_cell.length_b   1.000
_cell.length_c   1.000
_cell.angle_alpha   90.00
_cell.angle_beta   90.00
_cell.angle_gamma   90.00
#
_symmetry.space_group_name_H-M   'P 1'
#
loop_
_entity.id
_entity.type
_entity.pdbx_description
1 polymer ?
#
loop_
_entity_poly.entity_id
_entity_poly.type
_entity_poly.pdbx_seq_one_letter_code
_entity_poly.pdbx_strand_id
1 'polypeptide(L)'
;MLAHARQLLDGSVPLPAGTARVAAAMLIRRALEELAAEWSGCPEATTRSQLVIAARRLPPTEAERACLAWFALSEACHHHAYRLPPNPVELVRWLSVVGGLPAPHP
;
A
#
# COMPACT_ATOMS: atom_id res chain seq x y z
N MET A 1 -1.78 -4.09 -9.69
CA MET A 1 -2.23 -4.64 -8.38
C MET A 1 -3.47 -3.96 -7.79
N LEU A 2 -3.58 -2.63 -7.87
CA LEU A 2 -4.71 -1.88 -7.27
C LEU A 2 -6.11 -2.30 -7.78
N ALA A 3 -6.25 -2.69 -9.06
CA ALA A 3 -7.50 -3.20 -9.60
C ALA A 3 -7.97 -4.50 -8.91
N HIS A 4 -7.03 -5.41 -8.62
CA HIS A 4 -7.33 -6.65 -7.90
C HIS A 4 -7.67 -6.38 -6.43
N ALA A 5 -7.00 -5.40 -5.80
CA ALA A 5 -7.37 -4.96 -4.46
C ALA A 5 -8.80 -4.39 -4.42
N ARG A 6 -9.22 -3.63 -5.45
CA ARG A 6 -10.59 -3.14 -5.58
C ARG A 6 -11.60 -4.28 -5.64
N GLN A 7 -11.34 -5.28 -6.49
CA GLN A 7 -12.21 -6.46 -6.66
C GLN A 7 -12.36 -7.29 -5.37
N LEU A 8 -11.34 -7.31 -4.52
CA LEU A 8 -11.43 -7.96 -3.20
C LEU A 8 -12.28 -7.14 -2.23
N LEU A 9 -12.18 -5.82 -2.27
CA LEU A 9 -12.91 -4.91 -1.37
C LEU A 9 -14.38 -4.73 -1.75
N ASP A 10 -14.73 -4.86 -3.04
CA ASP A 10 -16.12 -4.77 -3.52
C ASP A 10 -16.86 -6.12 -3.52
N GLY A 11 -16.18 -7.21 -3.18
CA GLY A 11 -16.77 -8.55 -3.09
C GLY A 11 -16.87 -9.28 -4.43
N SER A 12 -16.27 -8.77 -5.51
CA SER A 12 -16.22 -9.44 -6.81
C SER A 12 -15.48 -10.78 -6.77
N VAL A 13 -14.56 -10.96 -5.80
CA VAL A 13 -13.87 -12.24 -5.58
C VAL A 13 -14.47 -12.92 -4.35
N PRO A 14 -14.95 -14.18 -4.47
CA PRO A 14 -15.61 -14.89 -3.38
C PRO A 14 -14.59 -15.41 -2.36
N LEU A 15 -14.24 -14.56 -1.40
CA LEU A 15 -13.39 -14.90 -0.25
C LEU A 15 -14.07 -14.52 1.07
N PRO A 16 -13.75 -15.19 2.18
CA PRO A 16 -14.16 -14.73 3.51
C PRO A 16 -13.73 -13.27 3.73
N ALA A 17 -14.61 -12.43 4.27
CA ALA A 17 -14.38 -10.98 4.35
C ALA A 17 -13.09 -10.60 5.10
N GLY A 18 -12.66 -11.38 6.09
CA GLY A 18 -11.37 -11.16 6.76
C GLY A 18 -10.19 -11.41 5.83
N THR A 19 -10.20 -12.56 5.13
CA THR A 19 -9.18 -12.96 4.15
C THR A 19 -9.10 -11.99 2.98
N ALA A 20 -10.25 -11.57 2.43
CA ALA A 20 -10.31 -10.60 1.34
C ALA A 20 -9.65 -9.26 1.73
N ARG A 21 -9.87 -8.79 2.96
CA ARG A 21 -9.29 -7.55 3.47
C ARG A 21 -7.77 -7.64 3.66
N VAL A 22 -7.27 -8.74 4.21
CA VAL A 22 -5.81 -8.95 4.34
C VAL A 22 -5.17 -9.05 2.96
N ALA A 23 -5.77 -9.79 2.02
CA ALA A 23 -5.28 -9.89 0.65
C ALA A 23 -5.29 -8.53 -0.07
N ALA A 24 -6.33 -7.73 0.11
CA ALA A 24 -6.38 -6.37 -0.43
C ALA A 24 -5.27 -5.49 0.16
N ALA A 25 -5.04 -5.54 1.48
CA ALA A 25 -3.94 -4.81 2.12
C ALA A 25 -2.57 -5.20 1.53
N MET A 26 -2.33 -6.49 1.31
CA MET A 26 -1.10 -6.99 0.69
C MET A 26 -0.92 -6.46 -0.74
N LEU A 27 -1.97 -6.46 -1.55
CA LEU A 27 -1.91 -5.97 -2.93
C LEU A 27 -1.69 -4.45 -3.02
N ILE A 28 -2.32 -3.68 -2.12
CA ILE A 28 -2.10 -2.22 -2.05
C ILE A 28 -0.66 -1.95 -1.59
N ARG A 29 -0.17 -2.66 -0.56
CA ARG A 29 1.22 -2.52 -0.09
C ARG A 29 2.22 -2.84 -1.19
N ARG A 30 1.96 -3.90 -1.95
CA ARG A 30 2.87 -4.32 -3.02
C ARG A 30 2.91 -3.33 -4.18
N ALA A 31 1.77 -2.74 -4.55
CA ALA A 31 1.73 -1.65 -5.53
C ALA A 31 2.58 -0.44 -5.07
N LEU A 32 2.51 -0.10 -3.79
CA LEU A 32 3.31 0.98 -3.22
C LEU A 32 4.81 0.65 -3.16
N GLU A 33 5.16 -0.60 -2.90
CA GLU A 33 6.55 -1.08 -2.91
C GLU A 33 7.19 -0.99 -4.29
N GLU A 34 6.43 -1.28 -5.34
CA GLU A 34 6.88 -1.12 -6.73
C GLU A 34 7.17 0.34 -7.04
N LEU A 35 6.25 1.25 -6.69
CA LEU A 35 6.47 2.69 -6.80
C LEU A 35 7.69 3.18 -6.00
N ALA A 36 7.87 2.69 -4.77
CA ALA A 36 9.01 3.07 -3.93
C ALA A 36 10.35 2.63 -4.54
N ALA A 37 10.42 1.42 -5.10
CA ALA A 37 11.59 0.93 -5.80
C ALA A 37 11.92 1.83 -7.02
N GLU A 38 10.91 2.21 -7.80
CA GLU A 38 11.07 3.08 -8.97
C GLU A 38 11.49 4.50 -8.57
N TRP A 39 10.80 5.15 -7.62
CA TRP A 39 11.16 6.49 -7.15
C TRP A 39 12.56 6.56 -6.55
N SER A 40 12.97 5.53 -5.81
CA SER A 40 14.28 5.49 -5.18
C SER A 40 15.42 5.24 -6.17
N GLY A 41 15.18 4.50 -7.25
CA GLY A 41 16.23 4.00 -8.15
C GLY A 41 17.20 3.04 -7.47
N CYS A 42 16.85 2.50 -6.30
CA CYS A 42 17.67 1.57 -5.51
C CYS A 42 16.83 0.32 -5.15
N PRO A 43 16.50 -0.54 -6.14
CA PRO A 43 15.58 -1.66 -5.94
C PRO A 43 16.09 -2.70 -4.92
N GLU A 44 17.40 -2.77 -4.68
CA GLU A 44 18.00 -3.68 -3.69
C GLU A 44 17.84 -3.18 -2.24
N ALA A 45 17.51 -1.90 -2.04
CA ALA A 45 17.30 -1.35 -0.71
C ALA A 45 15.97 -1.83 -0.12
N THR A 46 15.87 -1.87 1.22
CA THR A 46 14.59 -2.15 1.89
C THR A 46 13.54 -1.09 1.52
N THR A 47 12.25 -1.43 1.46
CA THR A 47 11.19 -0.44 1.15
C THR A 47 11.25 0.79 2.06
N ARG A 48 11.58 0.60 3.34
CA ARG A 48 11.75 1.71 4.28
C ARG A 48 12.85 2.66 3.82
N SER A 49 14.00 2.14 3.41
CA SER A 49 15.10 2.93 2.85
C SER A 49 14.72 3.56 1.50
N GLN A 50 14.01 2.83 0.63
CA GLN A 50 13.52 3.34 -0.64
C GLN A 50 12.60 4.56 -0.45
N LEU A 51 11.69 4.51 0.52
CA LEU A 51 10.80 5.65 0.85
C LEU A 51 11.58 6.86 1.38
N VAL A 52 12.63 6.64 2.18
CA VAL A 52 13.52 7.74 2.64
C VAL A 52 14.24 8.40 1.46
N ILE A 53 14.72 7.60 0.51
CA ILE A 53 15.36 8.12 -0.72
C ILE A 53 14.33 8.85 -1.58
N ALA A 54 13.15 8.25 -1.79
CA ALA A 54 12.06 8.81 -2.58
C ALA A 54 11.56 10.15 -2.02
N ALA A 55 11.57 10.33 -0.70
CA ALA A 55 11.20 11.59 -0.05
C ALA A 55 12.08 12.79 -0.45
N ARG A 56 13.27 12.55 -1.03
CA ARG A 56 14.14 13.60 -1.58
C ARG A 56 13.77 14.00 -3.01
N ARG A 57 12.95 13.21 -3.69
CA ARG A 57 12.59 13.36 -5.11
C ARG A 57 11.10 13.67 -5.32
N LEU A 58 10.26 13.32 -4.34
CA LEU A 58 8.83 13.58 -4.35
C LEU A 58 8.48 14.92 -3.68
N PRO A 59 7.33 15.53 -4.04
CA PRO A 59 6.77 16.62 -3.25
C PRO A 59 6.57 16.18 -1.79
N PRO A 60 6.80 17.05 -0.79
CA PRO A 60 6.73 16.66 0.64
C PRO A 60 5.43 15.97 1.04
N THR A 61 4.30 16.45 0.51
CA THR A 61 2.97 15.86 0.76
C THR A 61 2.82 14.46 0.18
N GLU A 62 3.42 14.16 -0.98
CA GLU A 62 3.39 12.83 -1.59
C GLU A 62 4.26 11.85 -0.80
N ALA A 63 5.45 12.31 -0.39
CA ALA A 63 6.38 11.53 0.42
C ALA A 63 5.75 11.13 1.75
N GLU A 64 5.09 12.07 2.44
CA GLU A 64 4.38 11.79 3.69
C GLU A 64 3.25 10.78 3.49
N ARG A 65 2.41 10.97 2.45
CA ARG A 65 1.33 10.04 2.13
C ARG A 65 1.83 8.63 1.83
N ALA A 66 2.93 8.50 1.08
CA ALA A 66 3.55 7.21 0.80
C ALA A 66 4.05 6.52 2.07
N CYS A 67 4.75 7.25 2.95
CA CYS A 67 5.23 6.71 4.23
C CYS A 67 4.09 6.26 5.15
N LEU A 68 3.05 7.07 5.30
CA LEU A 68 1.89 6.75 6.12
C LEU A 68 1.12 5.54 5.57
N ALA A 69 0.90 5.50 4.26
CA ALA A 69 0.24 4.37 3.61
C ALA A 69 1.04 3.08 3.81
N TRP A 70 2.36 3.09 3.60
CA TRP A 70 3.21 1.90 3.77
C TRP A 70 3.19 1.38 5.21
N PHE A 71 3.28 2.27 6.20
CA PHE A 71 3.19 1.89 7.61
C PHE A 71 1.83 1.26 7.95
N ALA A 72 0.73 1.92 7.57
CA ALA A 72 -0.62 1.44 7.87
C ALA A 72 -0.93 0.09 7.19
N LEU A 73 -0.51 -0.06 5.93
CA LEU A 73 -0.70 -1.30 5.17
C LEU A 73 0.18 -2.45 5.70
N SER A 74 1.38 -2.14 6.16
CA SER A 74 2.25 -3.15 6.80
C SER A 74 1.61 -3.69 8.07
N GLU A 75 1.06 -2.81 8.91
CA GLU A 75 0.31 -3.21 10.12
C GLU A 75 -0.97 -3.99 9.79
N ALA A 76 -1.67 -3.64 8.70
CA ALA A 76 -2.87 -4.33 8.25
C ALA A 76 -2.59 -5.74 7.68
N CYS A 77 -1.37 -5.99 7.19
CA CYS A 77 -0.97 -7.33 6.70
C CYS A 77 -0.69 -8.32 7.85
N HIS A 78 -0.35 -7.83 9.05
CA HIS A 78 -0.07 -8.67 10.22
C HIS A 78 -1.35 -9.06 10.96
N HIS A 79 -1.97 -10.17 10.54
CA HIS A 79 -3.11 -10.75 11.24
C HIS A 79 -2.66 -11.47 12.52
N HIS A 80 -2.57 -10.76 13.64
CA HIS A 80 -2.44 -11.41 14.95
C HIS A 80 -3.80 -11.89 15.43
N ALA A 81 -3.86 -13.03 16.14
CA ALA A 81 -5.09 -13.68 16.60
C ALA A 81 -6.04 -12.78 17.42
N TYR A 82 -5.53 -11.68 17.98
CA TYR A 82 -6.30 -10.71 18.79
C TYR A 82 -6.46 -9.35 18.13
N ARG A 83 -6.02 -9.19 16.88
CA ARG A 83 -6.11 -7.93 16.15
C ARG A 83 -7.41 -7.94 15.35
N LEU A 84 -8.18 -6.86 15.45
CA LEU A 84 -9.34 -6.67 14.59
C LEU A 84 -8.90 -6.75 13.12
N PRO A 85 -9.67 -7.41 12.24
CA PRO A 85 -9.36 -7.44 10.82
C PRO A 85 -9.35 -5.99 10.28
N PRO A 86 -8.50 -5.69 9.27
CA PRO A 86 -8.33 -4.33 8.76
C PRO A 86 -9.67 -3.65 8.48
N ASN A 87 -9.82 -2.37 8.83
CA ASN A 87 -11.06 -1.65 8.57
C ASN A 87 -11.25 -1.48 7.05
N PRO A 88 -12.37 -1.90 6.45
CA PRO A 88 -12.60 -1.76 5.01
C PRO A 88 -12.56 -0.29 4.56
N VAL A 89 -13.02 0.66 5.38
CA VAL A 89 -12.98 2.10 5.07
C VAL A 89 -11.54 2.59 4.97
N GLU A 90 -10.67 2.13 5.88
CA GLU A 90 -9.24 2.46 5.84
C GLU A 90 -8.56 1.85 4.62
N LEU A 91 -8.89 0.61 4.26
CA LEU A 91 -8.34 -0.02 3.05
C LEU A 91 -8.76 0.70 1.76
N VAL A 92 -10.02 1.14 1.67
CA VAL A 92 -10.47 1.97 0.54
C VAL A 92 -9.73 3.31 0.50
N ARG A 93 -9.52 3.94 1.66
CA ARG A 93 -8.70 5.16 1.76
C ARG A 93 -7.27 4.91 1.27
N TRP A 94 -6.61 3.85 1.71
CA TRP A 94 -5.24 3.54 1.29
C TRP A 94 -5.15 3.15 -0.18
N LEU A 95 -6.13 2.43 -0.71
CA LEU A 95 -6.26 2.16 -2.15
C LEU A 95 -6.31 3.47 -2.95
N SER A 96 -7.12 4.44 -2.51
CA SER A 96 -7.20 5.76 -3.14
C SER A 96 -5.93 6.58 -2.98
N VAL A 97 -5.29 6.56 -1.80
CA VAL A 97 -4.01 7.25 -1.57
C VAL A 97 -2.94 6.72 -2.51
N VAL A 98 -2.74 5.39 -2.56
CA VAL A 98 -1.71 4.78 -3.42
C VAL A 98 -2.03 4.97 -4.90
N GLY A 99 -3.30 4.91 -5.29
CA GLY A 99 -3.73 5.19 -6.67
C GLY A 99 -3.59 6.65 -7.10
N GLY A 100 -3.43 7.58 -6.16
CA GLY A 100 -3.22 9.00 -6.41
C GLY A 100 -1.76 9.46 -6.25
N LEU A 101 -0.82 8.54 -5.96
CA LEU A 101 0.60 8.87 -5.89
C LEU A 101 1.16 9.10 -7.30
N PRO A 102 2.17 9.98 -7.45
CA PRO A 102 2.71 10.31 -8.77
C PRO A 102 3.37 9.10 -9.42
N ALA A 103 3.16 8.95 -10.72
CA ALA A 103 3.92 7.97 -11.51
C ALA A 103 5.43 8.29 -11.41
N PRO A 104 6.29 7.27 -11.37
CA PRO A 104 7.73 7.46 -11.39
C PRO A 104 8.14 8.16 -12.70
N HIS A 105 9.10 9.08 -12.58
CA HIS A 105 9.67 9.76 -13.74
C HIS A 105 10.63 8.80 -14.48
N PRO A 106 10.63 8.81 -15.83
CA PRO A 106 11.55 8.02 -16.63
C PRO A 106 13.02 8.41 -16.43
#